data_AF-A0A952GF28-F1
#
_entry.id   AF-A0A952GF28-F1
#
_cell.length_a   1.000
_cell.length_b   1.000
_cell.length_c   1.000
_cell.angle_alpha   90.00
_cell.angle_beta   90.00
_cell.angle_gamma   90.00
#
_symmetry.space_group_name_H-M   'P 1'
#
loop_
_entity.id
_entity.type
_entity.pdbx_description
1 polymer ?
#
loop_
_entity_poly.entity_id
_entity_poly.type
_entity_poly.pdbx_seq_one_letter_code
_entity_poly.pdbx_strand_id
1 'polypeptide(L)'
;MDSMVPALAATPGPVIRAGGFYIPNGVIPPSWEPAGKGGKNFEFSPILKPLERHREHVLVLSRLNSEPAKAILGEGQGDHSRGPGS
;
A
#
# COMPACT_ATOMS: atom_id res chain seq x y z
N MET A 1 -33.64 35.16 -29.92
CA MET A 1 -33.86 33.94 -29.11
C MET A 1 -33.91 32.83 -30.15
N ASP A 2 -32.91 31.95 -30.27
CA ASP A 2 -32.47 30.98 -29.27
C ASP A 2 -31.00 30.63 -29.48
N SER A 3 -30.18 30.75 -28.43
CA SER A 3 -28.86 30.09 -28.39
C SER A 3 -28.70 29.49 -27.02
N MET A 4 -29.30 28.32 -26.84
CA MET A 4 -29.00 27.41 -25.75
C MET A 4 -28.25 26.24 -26.37
N VAL A 5 -26.93 26.40 -26.51
CA VAL A 5 -26.04 25.26 -26.72
C VAL A 5 -26.22 24.34 -25.50
N PRO A 6 -26.51 23.04 -25.65
CA PRO A 6 -26.72 22.18 -24.50
C PRO A 6 -25.41 22.06 -23.73
N ALA A 7 -25.38 22.56 -22.50
CA ALA A 7 -24.25 22.45 -21.58
C ALA A 7 -24.09 21.03 -20.96
N LEU A 8 -24.67 19.98 -21.58
CA LEU A 8 -24.81 18.66 -20.92
C LEU A 8 -24.47 17.44 -21.79
N ALA A 9 -23.46 17.52 -22.66
CA ALA A 9 -22.92 16.30 -23.26
C ALA A 9 -21.41 16.19 -23.11
N ALA A 10 -20.90 16.46 -21.90
CA ALA A 10 -19.61 15.91 -21.50
C ALA A 10 -19.87 14.48 -21.03
N THR A 11 -19.45 13.48 -21.80
CA THR A 11 -19.37 12.11 -21.32
C THR A 11 -18.41 12.12 -20.11
N PRO A 12 -18.85 11.73 -18.91
CA PRO A 12 -17.96 11.66 -17.76
C PRO A 12 -16.78 10.74 -18.10
N GLY A 13 -15.57 11.24 -17.88
CA GLY A 13 -14.37 10.39 -17.96
C GLY A 13 -14.46 9.25 -16.94
N PRO A 14 -13.66 8.18 -17.11
CA PRO A 14 -13.64 7.06 -16.18
C PRO A 14 -13.33 7.52 -14.75
N VAL A 15 -14.03 6.94 -13.77
CA VAL A 15 -13.79 7.23 -12.36
C VAL A 15 -12.46 6.64 -11.93
N ILE A 16 -11.49 7.49 -11.59
CA ILE A 16 -10.21 7.06 -11.04
C ILE A 16 -10.38 6.73 -9.55
N ARG A 17 -10.00 5.50 -9.16
CA ARG A 17 -10.07 5.00 -7.77
C ARG A 17 -8.68 4.60 -7.29
N ALA A 18 -7.77 5.56 -7.22
CA ALA A 18 -6.41 5.36 -6.73
C ALA A 18 -6.18 6.19 -5.46
N GLY A 19 -5.55 5.58 -4.46
CA GLY A 19 -5.13 6.24 -3.23
C GLY A 19 -3.75 5.72 -2.81
N GLY A 20 -2.91 6.61 -2.31
CA GLY A 20 -1.58 6.28 -1.79
C GLY A 20 -1.44 6.81 -0.37
N PHE A 21 -0.79 6.02 0.49
CA PHE A 21 -0.51 6.40 1.87
C PHE A 21 0.98 6.26 2.11
N TYR A 22 1.58 7.29 2.70
CA TYR A 22 2.95 7.23 3.21
C TYR A 22 2.90 6.96 4.71
N ILE A 23 3.75 6.06 5.18
CA ILE A 23 3.82 5.66 6.57
C ILE A 23 5.10 6.28 7.17
N PRO A 24 5.01 7.09 8.24
CA PRO A 24 6.16 7.75 8.82
C PRO A 24 7.05 6.78 9.61
N ASN A 25 8.26 7.24 9.94
CA ASN A 25 9.17 6.57 10.86
C ASN A 25 8.49 6.30 12.22
N GLY A 26 8.70 5.13 12.79
CA GLY A 26 8.06 4.69 14.05
C GLY A 26 6.80 3.86 13.87
N VAL A 27 6.50 3.41 12.65
CA VAL A 27 5.51 2.36 12.42
C VAL A 27 5.89 1.07 13.14
N ILE A 28 4.90 0.25 13.48
CA ILE A 28 5.07 -1.13 13.93
C ILE A 28 4.81 -2.04 12.72
N PRO A 29 5.84 -2.47 11.94
CA PRO A 29 5.63 -3.25 10.71
C PRO A 29 4.79 -4.52 10.91
N PRO A 30 4.94 -5.29 12.01
CA PRO A 30 4.09 -6.47 12.26
C PRO A 30 2.59 -6.18 12.35
N SER A 31 2.20 -4.94 12.66
CA SER A 31 0.78 -4.56 12.70
C SER A 31 0.17 -4.35 11.32
N TRP A 32 1.01 -4.25 10.28
CA TRP A 32 0.61 -4.08 8.88
C TRP A 32 0.72 -5.38 8.09
N GLU A 33 1.75 -6.20 8.34
CA GLU A 33 1.97 -7.45 7.60
C GLU A 33 0.94 -8.52 7.97
N PRO A 34 0.21 -9.12 7.00
CA PRO A 34 -0.68 -10.24 7.28
C PRO A 34 0.11 -11.47 7.72
N ALA A 35 -0.45 -12.23 8.67
CA ALA A 35 0.18 -13.45 9.17
C ALA A 35 -0.17 -14.68 8.31
N GLY A 36 0.66 -15.72 8.40
CA GLY A 36 0.47 -17.00 7.71
C GLY A 36 1.43 -17.22 6.54
N LYS A 37 1.15 -18.28 5.74
CA LYS A 37 2.01 -18.73 4.63
C LYS A 37 1.60 -18.16 3.26
N GLY A 38 0.75 -17.13 3.24
CA GLY A 38 0.15 -16.59 2.02
C GLY A 38 -1.06 -17.38 1.51
N GLY A 39 -1.42 -17.17 0.24
CA GLY A 39 -2.64 -17.73 -0.38
C GLY A 39 -3.90 -16.94 -0.03
N LYS A 40 -5.08 -17.43 -0.45
CA LYS A 40 -6.35 -16.70 -0.26
C LYS A 40 -6.79 -16.56 1.20
N ASN A 41 -6.33 -17.46 2.07
CA ASN A 41 -6.76 -17.60 3.46
C ASN A 41 -5.75 -17.04 4.47
N PHE A 42 -5.00 -16.00 4.08
CA PHE A 42 -4.11 -15.31 5.03
C PHE A 42 -4.90 -14.66 6.17
N GLU A 43 -4.24 -14.47 7.31
CA GLU A 43 -4.81 -13.81 8.47
C GLU A 43 -4.56 -12.29 8.39
N PHE A 44 -5.63 -11.51 8.49
CA PHE A 44 -5.53 -10.05 8.46
C PHE A 44 -4.87 -9.53 9.75
N SER A 45 -3.86 -8.68 9.60
CA SER A 45 -3.26 -7.93 10.70
C SER A 45 -4.24 -6.91 11.29
N PRO A 46 -4.00 -6.38 12.51
CA PRO A 46 -4.93 -5.44 13.15
C PRO A 46 -5.32 -4.24 12.28
N ILE A 47 -4.37 -3.70 11.51
CA ILE A 47 -4.60 -2.53 10.64
C ILE A 47 -5.35 -2.92 9.37
N LEU A 48 -5.12 -4.12 8.84
CA LEU A 48 -5.83 -4.61 7.65
C LEU A 48 -7.18 -5.26 7.98
N LYS A 49 -7.49 -5.53 9.25
CA LYS A 49 -8.72 -6.18 9.71
C LYS A 49 -10.01 -5.58 9.13
N PRO A 50 -10.17 -4.24 8.99
CA PRO A 50 -11.35 -3.66 8.37
C PRO A 50 -11.59 -4.09 6.90
N LEU A 51 -10.56 -4.54 6.19
CA LEU A 51 -10.64 -5.00 4.81
C LEU A 51 -11.13 -6.46 4.68
N GLU A 52 -11.28 -7.19 5.79
CA GLU A 52 -11.61 -8.62 5.79
C GLU A 52 -12.91 -8.94 5.07
N ARG A 53 -13.94 -8.08 5.21
CA ARG A 53 -15.22 -8.21 4.50
C ARG A 53 -15.10 -8.13 2.97
N HIS A 54 -13.96 -7.67 2.46
CA HIS A 54 -13.67 -7.51 1.03
C HIS A 54 -12.51 -8.41 0.58
N ARG A 55 -12.20 -9.49 1.32
CA ARG A 55 -11.09 -10.42 1.03
C ARG A 55 -10.92 -10.78 -0.44
N GLU A 56 -12.01 -11.09 -1.14
CA GLU A 56 -11.99 -11.47 -2.57
C GLU A 56 -11.49 -10.35 -3.51
N HIS A 57 -11.39 -9.12 -3.01
CA HIS A 57 -10.91 -7.94 -3.71
C HIS A 57 -9.62 -7.36 -3.12
N VAL A 58 -8.99 -8.06 -2.17
CA VAL A 58 -7.76 -7.61 -1.51
C VAL A 58 -6.58 -8.47 -1.97
N LEU A 59 -5.57 -7.80 -2.52
CA LEU A 59 -4.26 -8.38 -2.77
C LEU A 59 -3.24 -7.73 -1.84
N VAL A 60 -2.56 -8.53 -1.04
CA VAL A 60 -1.43 -8.07 -0.23
C VAL A 60 -0.13 -8.59 -0.83
N LEU A 61 0.77 -7.68 -1.15
CA LEU A 61 2.12 -7.98 -1.63
C LEU A 61 3.11 -7.71 -0.49
N SER A 62 3.95 -8.70 -0.19
CA SER A 62 4.95 -8.64 0.88
C SER A 62 6.35 -8.92 0.32
N ARG A 63 7.39 -8.68 1.13
CA ARG A 63 8.80 -8.86 0.76
C ARG A 63 9.29 -7.99 -0.41
N LEU A 64 8.73 -6.79 -0.53
CA LEU A 64 9.21 -5.77 -1.47
C LEU A 64 10.33 -4.90 -0.87
N ASN A 65 10.84 -5.26 0.31
CA ASN A 65 11.92 -4.57 0.99
C ASN A 65 13.28 -4.92 0.38
N SER A 66 14.21 -3.97 0.39
CA SER A 66 15.60 -4.22 -0.02
C SER A 66 16.38 -4.86 1.12
N GLU A 67 16.71 -6.15 1.00
CA GLU A 67 17.52 -6.86 2.01
C GLU A 67 18.89 -6.20 2.27
N PRO A 68 19.63 -5.71 1.26
CA PRO A 68 20.93 -5.06 1.48
C PRO A 68 20.84 -3.73 2.25
N ALA A 69 19.64 -3.15 2.38
CA ALA A 69 19.41 -1.91 3.11
C ALA A 69 19.20 -2.14 4.62
N LYS A 70 19.06 -3.38 5.07
CA LYS A 70 18.94 -3.70 6.50
C LYS A 70 20.28 -3.51 7.20
N ALA A 71 20.25 -2.86 8.38
CA ALA A 71 21.42 -2.68 9.23
C ALA A 71 21.97 -4.05 9.71
N ILE A 72 23.29 -4.22 9.65
CA ILE A 72 23.96 -5.38 10.24
C ILE A 72 24.26 -5.15 11.73
N LEU A 73 24.54 -6.23 12.46
CA LEU A 73 24.87 -6.16 13.89
C LEU A 73 26.08 -5.23 14.11
N GLY A 74 25.86 -4.11 14.81
CA GLY A 74 26.89 -3.11 15.09
C GLY A 74 26.76 -1.80 14.29
N GLU A 75 25.88 -1.75 13.28
CA GLU A 75 25.51 -0.51 12.60
C GLU A 75 24.35 0.19 13.32
N GLY A 76 24.30 1.53 13.22
CA GLY A 76 23.19 2.31 13.76
C GLY A 76 21.88 1.92 13.08
N GLN A 77 20.82 1.72 13.85
CA GLN A 77 19.49 1.29 13.37
C GLN A 77 18.73 2.44 12.68
N GLY A 78 19.35 3.15 11.74
CA GLY A 78 18.71 4.12 10.88
C GLY A 78 18.40 3.50 9.52
N ASP A 79 17.17 3.65 9.02
CA ASP A 79 16.68 3.12 7.72
C ASP A 79 17.38 3.69 6.48
N HIS A 80 18.53 4.33 6.65
CA HIS A 80 19.37 4.92 5.60
C HIS A 80 20.83 4.45 5.66
N SER A 81 21.13 3.42 6.47
CA SER A 81 22.51 2.98 6.72
C SER A 81 23.22 2.44 5.48
N ARG A 82 22.46 1.90 4.52
CA ARG A 82 23.01 1.37 3.25
C ARG A 82 22.12 1.73 2.06
N GLY A 83 22.70 2.46 1.11
CA GLY A 83 22.17 2.56 -0.26
C GLY A 83 22.67 1.39 -1.12
N PRO A 84 21.94 0.99 -2.19
CA PRO A 84 22.42 -0.03 -3.11
C PRO A 84 23.60 0.52 -3.92
N GLY A 85 24.81 0.29 -3.42
CA GLY A 85 26.06 0.51 -4.13
C GLY A 85 26.73 -0.83 -4.41
N SER A 86 26.72 -1.21 -5.70
CA SER A 86 27.48 -2.28 -6.40
C SER A 86 27.71 -3.60 -5.69
#